data_AF-A0A445GFS2-F1
#
_entry.id   AF-A0A445GFS2-F1
#
_cell.length_a   1.000
_cell.length_b   1.000
_cell.length_c   1.000
_cell.angle_alpha   90.00
_cell.angle_beta   90.00
_cell.angle_gamma   90.00
#
_symmetry.space_group_name_H-M   'P 1'
#
loop_
_entity.id
_entity.type
_entity.pdbx_description
1 polymer ?
#
loop_
_entity_poly.entity_id
_entity_poly.type
_entity_poly.pdbx_seq_one_letter_code
_entity_poly.pdbx_strand_id
1 'polypeptide(L)'
;CLELSFLELCDILETTYNLKKTRNVSIYEKVSLFLYMLSQPGSVRNCEERFQHSGETISRHFHSVLEAVCMFAKDIIKPVDPSFRDAPNEILKDAKYYPYFRDCIGSIYGTHIQVCVPSHLQGVYIGQKGYTTNNVMAICDINMCFTFVSAGWKGSAYDTKILMEALRKSALHFPHPPQGKYYLVDSSYPTFMGFLRLYNKTRYHLPQFRIGPRIKERVEDFNYYHSSFQSTIERAFGLCKVRWKILGNMSPFALKTQN
;
A
#
# COMPACT_ATOMS: atom_id res chain seq x y z
N CYS A 1 6.32 5.95 -10.93
CA CYS A 1 6.93 5.02 -9.94
C CYS A 1 8.35 4.72 -10.38
N LEU A 2 9.23 4.34 -9.45
CA LEU A 2 10.55 3.83 -9.81
C LEU A 2 10.38 2.56 -10.66
N GLU A 3 10.88 2.59 -11.89
CA GLU A 3 11.02 1.40 -12.72
C GLU A 3 12.41 0.85 -12.48
N LEU A 4 12.50 -0.16 -11.62
CA LEU A 4 13.75 -0.85 -11.31
C LEU A 4 13.77 -2.22 -11.95
N SER A 5 14.83 -2.51 -12.68
CA SER A 5 15.14 -3.86 -13.12
C SER A 5 15.54 -4.74 -11.93
N PHE A 6 15.49 -6.05 -12.13
CA PHE A 6 15.93 -7.01 -11.13
C PHE A 6 17.41 -6.82 -10.72
N LEU A 7 18.27 -6.51 -11.70
CA LEU A 7 19.70 -6.32 -11.46
C LEU A 7 19.96 -5.05 -10.64
N GLU A 8 19.28 -3.95 -10.95
CA GLU A 8 19.36 -2.71 -10.16
C GLU A 8 18.85 -2.91 -8.75
N LEU A 9 17.76 -3.65 -8.55
CA LEU A 9 17.30 -3.99 -7.20
C LEU A 9 18.36 -4.78 -6.42
N CYS A 10 18.98 -5.78 -7.05
CA CYS A 10 20.04 -6.56 -6.40
C CYS A 10 21.24 -5.68 -6.00
N ASP A 11 21.68 -4.81 -6.91
CA ASP A 11 22.79 -3.89 -6.67
C ASP A 11 22.48 -2.89 -5.55
N ILE A 12 21.28 -2.29 -5.56
CA ILE A 12 20.83 -1.37 -4.49
C ILE A 12 20.80 -2.10 -3.13
N LEU A 13 20.23 -3.30 -3.08
CA LEU A 13 20.14 -4.06 -1.83
C LEU A 13 21.53 -4.47 -1.30
N GLU A 14 22.46 -4.82 -2.18
CA GLU A 14 23.84 -5.17 -1.81
C GLU A 14 24.63 -3.94 -1.34
N THR A 15 24.65 -2.89 -2.14
CA THR A 15 25.52 -1.71 -1.94
C THR A 15 25.00 -0.76 -0.86
N THR A 16 23.69 -0.50 -0.86
CA THR A 16 23.08 0.54 0.00
C THR A 16 22.49 -0.06 1.28
N TYR A 17 21.86 -1.23 1.17
CA TYR A 17 21.14 -1.86 2.29
C TYR A 17 21.87 -3.07 2.87
N ASN A 18 23.16 -3.26 2.51
CA ASN A 18 24.09 -4.21 3.12
C ASN A 18 23.60 -5.67 3.08
N LEU A 19 22.83 -6.04 2.06
CA LEU A 19 22.50 -7.43 1.81
C LEU A 19 23.78 -8.16 1.37
N LYS A 20 24.26 -9.10 2.19
CA LYS A 20 25.52 -9.81 1.90
C LYS A 20 25.28 -11.17 1.27
N LYS A 21 26.13 -11.56 0.31
CA LYS A 21 26.20 -12.95 -0.16
C LYS A 21 26.73 -13.87 0.94
N THR A 22 26.39 -15.15 0.86
CA THR A 22 27.03 -16.19 1.69
C THR A 22 28.00 -16.99 0.83
N ARG A 23 28.72 -17.95 1.44
CA ARG A 23 29.61 -18.87 0.70
C ARG A 23 28.87 -19.62 -0.40
N ASN A 24 27.60 -19.96 -0.17
CA ASN A 24 26.84 -20.88 -1.02
C ASN A 24 25.66 -20.22 -1.74
N VAL A 25 25.29 -18.97 -1.41
CA VAL A 25 24.11 -18.30 -1.97
C VAL A 25 24.45 -16.87 -2.35
N SER A 26 24.26 -16.55 -3.63
CA SER A 26 24.51 -15.22 -4.21
C SER A 26 23.41 -14.22 -3.82
N ILE A 27 23.64 -12.92 -4.03
CA ILE A 27 22.61 -11.88 -3.88
C ILE A 27 21.41 -12.17 -4.79
N TYR A 28 21.68 -12.43 -6.07
CA TYR A 28 20.65 -12.73 -7.07
C TYR A 28 19.76 -13.89 -6.63
N GLU A 29 20.35 -14.95 -6.10
CA GLU A 29 19.59 -16.11 -5.61
C GLU A 29 18.74 -15.77 -4.38
N LYS A 30 19.29 -15.03 -3.41
CA LYS A 30 18.53 -14.57 -2.24
C LYS A 30 17.32 -13.73 -2.64
N VAL A 31 17.53 -12.74 -3.52
CA VAL A 31 16.46 -11.84 -3.97
C VAL A 31 15.44 -12.62 -4.81
N SER A 32 15.88 -13.54 -5.67
CA SER A 32 14.98 -14.40 -6.46
C SER A 32 14.12 -15.28 -5.56
N LEU A 33 14.71 -15.89 -4.53
CA LEU A 33 13.99 -16.69 -3.54
C LEU A 33 12.94 -15.84 -2.82
N PHE A 34 13.30 -14.65 -2.36
CA PHE A 34 12.38 -13.74 -1.70
C PHE A 34 11.20 -13.36 -2.61
N LEU A 35 11.48 -12.92 -3.85
CA LEU A 35 10.44 -12.55 -4.82
C LEU A 35 9.56 -13.75 -5.20
N TYR A 36 10.15 -14.94 -5.34
CA TYR A 36 9.42 -16.17 -5.62
C TYR A 36 8.42 -16.47 -4.49
N MET A 37 8.87 -16.39 -3.23
CA MET A 37 8.00 -16.57 -2.06
C MET A 37 6.84 -15.56 -1.99
N LEU A 38 7.07 -14.29 -2.35
CA LEU A 38 5.99 -13.29 -2.39
C LEU A 38 4.99 -13.56 -3.53
N SER A 39 5.47 -14.08 -4.66
CA SER A 39 4.69 -14.26 -5.89
C SER A 39 3.79 -15.51 -5.89
N GLN A 40 4.13 -16.53 -5.11
CA GLN A 40 3.43 -17.81 -5.12
C GLN A 40 2.57 -17.98 -3.86
N PRO A 41 1.38 -18.61 -3.95
CA PRO A 41 0.61 -19.02 -2.78
C PRO A 41 1.21 -20.26 -2.07
N GLY A 42 2.49 -20.58 -2.34
CA GLY A 42 3.14 -21.82 -1.96
C GLY A 42 3.79 -21.78 -0.59
N SER A 43 3.94 -22.95 0.03
CA SER A 43 4.65 -23.10 1.29
C SER A 43 6.17 -23.01 1.11
N VAL A 44 6.90 -22.89 2.22
CA VAL A 44 8.38 -22.96 2.25
C VAL A 44 8.90 -24.18 1.48
N ARG A 45 8.17 -25.30 1.49
CA ARG A 45 8.52 -26.54 0.77
C ARG A 45 8.67 -26.37 -0.74
N ASN A 46 7.80 -25.58 -1.37
CA ASN A 46 7.93 -25.31 -2.81
C ASN A 46 9.22 -24.54 -3.12
N CYS A 47 9.70 -23.74 -2.17
CA CYS A 47 10.97 -23.04 -2.28
C CYS A 47 12.15 -23.98 -2.02
N GLU A 48 12.01 -24.92 -1.07
CA GLU A 48 13.01 -25.98 -0.84
C GLU A 48 13.25 -26.79 -2.11
N GLU A 49 12.17 -27.24 -2.75
CA GLU A 49 12.22 -27.98 -4.01
C GLU A 49 12.77 -27.14 -5.17
N ARG A 50 12.42 -25.85 -5.26
CA ARG A 50 12.86 -24.99 -6.37
C ARG A 50 14.32 -24.57 -6.28
N PHE A 51 14.77 -24.20 -5.08
CA PHE A 51 16.11 -23.65 -4.85
C PHE A 51 17.10 -24.69 -4.27
N GLN A 52 16.62 -25.91 -3.97
CA GLN A 52 17.45 -27.01 -3.46
C GLN A 52 18.20 -26.66 -2.16
N HIS A 53 17.54 -25.87 -1.30
CA HIS A 53 18.03 -25.51 0.03
C HIS A 53 17.08 -26.00 1.11
N SER A 54 17.60 -26.22 2.32
CA SER A 54 16.77 -26.51 3.49
C SER A 54 15.88 -25.32 3.85
N GLY A 55 14.73 -25.59 4.46
CA GLY A 55 13.78 -24.56 4.90
C GLY A 55 14.37 -23.58 5.90
N GLU A 56 15.33 -24.02 6.70
CA GLU A 56 16.10 -23.14 7.59
C GLU A 56 16.93 -22.13 6.77
N THR A 57 17.59 -22.56 5.69
CA THR A 57 18.37 -21.67 4.84
C THR A 57 17.48 -20.70 4.07
N ILE A 58 16.34 -21.18 3.58
CA ILE A 58 15.32 -20.36 2.93
C ILE A 58 14.78 -19.31 3.88
N SER A 59 14.39 -19.70 5.09
CA SER A 59 13.89 -18.79 6.11
C SER A 59 14.92 -17.71 6.45
N ARG A 60 16.19 -18.09 6.64
CA ARG A 60 17.28 -17.15 6.93
C ARG A 60 17.45 -16.12 5.80
N HIS A 61 17.44 -16.57 4.56
CA HIS A 61 17.61 -15.69 3.40
C HIS A 61 16.40 -14.80 3.17
N PHE A 62 15.19 -15.34 3.30
CA PHE A 62 13.95 -14.57 3.25
C PHE A 62 13.98 -13.41 4.25
N HIS A 63 14.31 -13.67 5.52
CA HIS A 63 14.37 -12.62 6.54
C HIS A 63 15.48 -11.59 6.27
N SER A 64 16.65 -12.02 5.79
CA SER A 64 17.73 -11.08 5.45
C SER A 64 17.36 -10.14 4.29
N VAL A 65 16.63 -10.64 3.30
CA VAL A 65 16.15 -9.81 2.19
C VAL A 65 14.98 -8.94 2.64
N LEU A 66 14.07 -9.46 3.46
CA LEU A 66 12.95 -8.71 4.03
C LEU A 66 13.45 -7.48 4.80
N GLU A 67 14.47 -7.64 5.65
CA GLU A 67 15.06 -6.53 6.40
C GLU A 67 15.64 -5.45 5.47
N ALA A 68 16.43 -5.85 4.47
CA ALA A 68 16.98 -4.93 3.48
C ALA A 68 15.90 -4.20 2.66
N VAL A 69 14.86 -4.93 2.22
CA VAL A 69 13.72 -4.36 1.48
C VAL A 69 12.89 -3.43 2.37
N CYS A 70 12.72 -3.74 3.65
CA CYS A 70 12.04 -2.84 4.59
C CYS A 70 12.82 -1.54 4.83
N MET A 71 14.14 -1.58 4.81
CA MET A 71 14.96 -0.35 4.83
C MET A 71 14.83 0.42 3.52
N PHE A 72 14.93 -0.26 2.38
CA PHE A 72 14.73 0.33 1.06
C PHE A 72 13.35 1.00 0.91
N ALA A 73 12.30 0.34 1.41
CA ALA A 73 10.94 0.86 1.41
C ALA A 73 10.83 2.24 2.08
N LYS A 74 11.58 2.49 3.17
CA LYS A 74 11.59 3.79 3.86
C LYS A 74 12.13 4.91 2.99
N ASP A 75 13.03 4.60 2.06
CA ASP A 75 13.64 5.59 1.19
C ASP A 75 12.83 5.85 -0.08
N ILE A 76 12.01 4.89 -0.52
CA ILE A 76 11.22 5.00 -1.77
C ILE A 76 9.73 5.29 -1.55
N ILE A 77 9.14 4.89 -0.42
CA ILE A 77 7.74 5.15 -0.09
C ILE A 77 7.66 6.52 0.58
N LYS A 78 7.79 7.55 -0.24
CA LYS A 78 7.65 8.96 0.15
C LYS A 78 7.25 9.80 -1.07
N PRO A 79 6.66 10.98 -0.88
CA PRO A 79 6.41 11.90 -1.99
C PRO A 79 7.71 12.27 -2.70
N VAL A 80 7.67 12.34 -4.04
CA VAL A 80 8.81 12.81 -4.86
C VAL A 80 9.15 14.26 -4.51
N ASP A 81 8.12 15.12 -4.38
CA ASP A 81 8.23 16.47 -3.84
C ASP A 81 7.53 16.53 -2.46
N PRO A 82 8.28 16.56 -1.35
CA PRO A 82 7.71 16.68 0.00
C PRO A 82 6.99 18.00 0.24
N SER A 83 7.27 19.04 -0.56
CA SER A 83 6.67 20.37 -0.41
C SER A 83 5.40 20.56 -1.23
N PHE A 84 5.07 19.60 -2.12
CA PHE A 84 3.90 19.60 -2.99
C PHE A 84 3.64 20.97 -3.66
N ARG A 85 4.68 21.62 -4.20
CA ARG A 85 4.56 23.00 -4.73
C ARG A 85 3.64 23.03 -5.95
N ASP A 86 3.93 22.14 -6.89
CA ASP A 86 3.24 22.08 -8.17
C ASP A 86 2.21 20.96 -8.19
N ALA A 87 1.16 21.15 -8.99
CA ALA A 87 0.20 20.09 -9.27
C ALA A 87 0.88 18.97 -10.08
N PRO A 88 0.58 17.69 -9.80
CA PRO A 88 1.06 16.59 -10.64
C PRO A 88 0.73 16.82 -12.12
N ASN A 89 1.69 16.51 -13.00
CA ASN A 89 1.54 16.69 -14.45
C ASN A 89 0.34 15.92 -15.01
N GLU A 90 0.02 14.76 -14.43
CA GLU A 90 -1.11 13.94 -14.82
C GLU A 90 -2.45 14.62 -14.53
N ILE A 91 -2.52 15.41 -13.46
CA ILE A 91 -3.70 16.24 -13.17
C ILE A 91 -3.78 17.39 -14.17
N LEU A 92 -2.67 18.11 -14.39
CA LEU A 92 -2.62 19.28 -15.28
C LEU A 92 -3.01 18.95 -16.73
N LYS A 93 -2.67 17.75 -17.20
CA LYS A 93 -2.94 17.29 -18.57
C LYS A 93 -4.33 16.68 -18.75
N ASP A 94 -5.03 16.34 -17.67
CA ASP A 94 -6.33 15.68 -17.73
C ASP A 94 -7.46 16.68 -17.46
N ALA A 95 -8.21 17.03 -18.50
CA ALA A 95 -9.38 17.91 -18.43
C ALA A 95 -10.49 17.38 -17.50
N LYS A 96 -10.44 16.09 -17.15
CA LYS A 96 -11.32 15.48 -16.14
C LYS A 96 -11.03 16.03 -14.74
N TYR A 97 -9.76 16.24 -14.43
CA TYR A 97 -9.31 16.61 -13.08
C TYR A 97 -8.93 18.09 -12.98
N TYR A 98 -8.33 18.68 -14.01
CA TYR A 98 -8.01 20.10 -14.05
C TYR A 98 -9.22 20.94 -14.49
N PRO A 99 -9.52 22.07 -13.83
CA PRO A 99 -8.80 22.69 -12.69
C PRO A 99 -9.26 22.21 -11.31
N TYR A 100 -10.32 21.39 -11.23
CA TYR A 100 -11.05 21.08 -9.99
C TYR A 100 -10.22 20.40 -8.89
N PHE A 101 -9.27 19.52 -9.28
CA PHE A 101 -8.42 18.74 -8.37
C PHE A 101 -6.94 19.15 -8.46
N ARG A 102 -6.62 20.35 -8.97
CA ARG A 102 -5.22 20.82 -9.13
C ARG A 102 -4.41 20.81 -7.83
N ASP A 103 -5.09 20.91 -6.69
CA ASP A 103 -4.48 20.96 -5.36
C ASP A 103 -4.58 19.62 -4.59
N CYS A 104 -5.11 18.58 -5.25
CA CYS A 104 -5.11 17.21 -4.74
C CYS A 104 -3.69 16.61 -4.84
N ILE A 105 -3.17 16.10 -3.73
CA ILE A 105 -1.82 15.52 -3.65
C ILE A 105 -1.82 13.98 -3.54
N GLY A 106 -3.00 13.37 -3.45
CA GLY A 106 -3.14 11.91 -3.41
C GLY A 106 -4.46 11.46 -2.80
N SER A 107 -4.64 10.14 -2.72
CA SER A 107 -5.77 9.50 -2.04
C SER A 107 -5.32 8.66 -0.86
N ILE A 108 -6.13 8.64 0.20
CA ILE A 108 -5.95 7.75 1.34
C ILE A 108 -7.00 6.65 1.29
N TYR A 109 -6.57 5.42 1.56
CA TYR A 109 -7.44 4.26 1.60
C TYR A 109 -6.91 3.22 2.56
N GLY A 110 -7.81 2.60 3.32
CA GLY A 110 -7.54 1.44 4.16
C GLY A 110 -7.81 0.14 3.41
N THR A 111 -6.94 -0.85 3.59
CA THR A 111 -7.13 -2.18 3.03
C THR A 111 -6.81 -3.26 4.05
N HIS A 112 -7.52 -4.37 3.96
CA HIS A 112 -7.26 -5.54 4.77
C HIS A 112 -6.38 -6.54 4.01
N ILE A 113 -5.32 -6.98 4.69
CA ILE A 113 -4.41 -8.05 4.26
C ILE A 113 -4.57 -9.21 5.22
N GLN A 114 -4.67 -10.44 4.73
CA GLN A 114 -4.82 -11.61 5.61
C GLN A 114 -3.61 -11.77 6.52
N VAL A 115 -3.85 -12.23 7.75
CA VAL A 115 -2.79 -12.46 8.74
C VAL A 115 -3.06 -13.77 9.47
N CYS A 116 -2.01 -14.55 9.69
CA CYS A 116 -2.04 -15.74 10.53
C CYS A 116 -1.69 -15.34 11.97
N VAL A 117 -2.65 -15.50 12.89
CA VAL A 117 -2.44 -15.21 14.32
C VAL A 117 -2.85 -16.40 15.19
N PRO A 118 -2.21 -16.58 16.36
CA PRO A 118 -2.63 -17.58 17.34
C PRO A 118 -4.09 -17.40 17.76
N SER A 119 -4.78 -18.49 18.10
CA SER A 119 -6.21 -18.51 18.43
C SER A 119 -6.62 -17.48 19.49
N HIS A 120 -5.79 -17.28 20.52
CA HIS A 120 -6.06 -16.33 21.60
C HIS A 120 -6.01 -14.85 21.18
N LEU A 121 -5.42 -14.52 20.03
CA LEU A 121 -5.40 -13.16 19.48
C LEU A 121 -6.45 -12.93 18.39
N GLN A 122 -7.07 -13.98 17.84
CA GLN A 122 -7.94 -13.87 16.66
C GLN A 122 -9.05 -12.83 16.84
N GLY A 123 -9.66 -12.75 18.02
CA GLY A 123 -10.78 -11.84 18.30
C GLY A 123 -10.51 -10.38 17.94
N VAL A 124 -9.29 -9.87 18.12
CA VAL A 124 -8.96 -8.48 17.76
C VAL A 124 -8.50 -8.32 16.32
N TYR A 125 -8.12 -9.39 15.64
CA TYR A 125 -7.69 -9.38 14.24
C TYR A 125 -8.82 -9.68 13.25
N ILE A 126 -9.94 -10.23 13.72
CA ILE A 126 -11.13 -10.43 12.88
C ILE A 126 -11.67 -9.06 12.44
N GLY A 127 -11.60 -8.82 11.14
CA GLY A 127 -12.21 -7.64 10.52
C GLY A 127 -13.68 -7.86 10.19
N GLN A 128 -14.30 -6.91 9.49
CA GLN A 128 -15.72 -6.97 9.10
C GLN A 128 -16.08 -8.20 8.25
N LYS A 129 -15.10 -8.79 7.56
CA LYS A 129 -15.30 -9.96 6.69
C LYS A 129 -15.19 -11.31 7.41
N GLY A 130 -15.05 -11.32 8.73
CA GLY A 130 -15.09 -12.55 9.54
C GLY A 130 -13.79 -13.38 9.56
N TYR A 131 -12.74 -12.94 8.88
CA TYR A 131 -11.41 -13.56 8.92
C TYR A 131 -10.36 -12.61 9.50
N THR A 132 -9.24 -13.18 9.98
CA THR A 132 -8.16 -12.41 10.59
C THR A 132 -7.38 -11.61 9.56
N THR A 133 -7.22 -10.31 9.81
CA THR A 133 -6.53 -9.39 8.92
C THR A 133 -5.67 -8.39 9.66
N ASN A 134 -4.63 -7.92 9.00
CA ASN A 134 -4.01 -6.64 9.29
C ASN A 134 -4.72 -5.56 8.47
N ASN A 135 -5.13 -4.49 9.14
CA ASN A 135 -5.55 -3.27 8.45
C ASN A 135 -4.27 -2.48 8.06
N VAL A 136 -4.25 -2.01 6.82
CA VAL A 136 -3.14 -1.26 6.21
C VAL A 136 -3.74 -0.01 5.60
N MET A 137 -3.34 1.16 6.10
CA MET A 137 -3.69 2.44 5.49
C MET A 137 -2.52 2.91 4.63
N ALA A 138 -2.80 3.38 3.41
CA ALA A 138 -1.77 3.97 2.57
C ALA A 138 -2.24 5.27 1.92
N ILE A 139 -1.27 6.06 1.47
CA ILE A 139 -1.46 7.20 0.58
C ILE A 139 -0.88 6.82 -0.77
N CYS A 140 -1.61 7.16 -1.84
CA CYS A 140 -1.17 6.94 -3.20
C CYS A 140 -1.39 8.20 -4.04
N ASP A 141 -0.38 8.56 -4.83
CA ASP A 141 -0.50 9.66 -5.78
C ASP A 141 -1.33 9.26 -7.02
N ILE A 142 -1.52 10.21 -7.95
CA ILE A 142 -2.27 9.97 -9.19
C ILE A 142 -1.58 8.95 -10.12
N ASN A 143 -0.27 8.72 -9.93
CA ASN A 143 0.55 7.79 -10.70
C ASN A 143 0.52 6.36 -10.14
N MET A 144 -0.39 6.07 -9.22
CA MET A 144 -0.49 4.77 -8.54
C MET A 144 0.76 4.41 -7.71
N CYS A 145 1.54 5.41 -7.28
CA CYS A 145 2.70 5.20 -6.43
C CYS A 145 2.34 5.45 -4.96
N PHE A 146 2.68 4.51 -4.08
CA PHE A 146 2.50 4.70 -2.65
C PHE A 146 3.50 5.72 -2.12
N THR A 147 3.01 6.75 -1.43
CA THR A 147 3.83 7.82 -0.83
C THR A 147 3.84 7.77 0.69
N PHE A 148 3.02 6.91 1.28
CA PHE A 148 3.02 6.58 2.71
C PHE A 148 2.29 5.26 2.92
N VAL A 149 2.77 4.42 3.85
CA VAL A 149 2.10 3.18 4.25
C VAL A 149 2.20 3.01 5.77
N SER A 150 1.06 2.70 6.39
CA SER A 150 0.96 2.33 7.80
C SER A 150 0.34 0.93 7.92
N ALA A 151 1.19 -0.07 8.15
CA ALA A 151 0.83 -1.47 8.24
C ALA A 151 0.84 -2.01 9.69
N GLY A 152 0.43 -3.27 9.86
CA GLY A 152 0.47 -3.98 11.14
C GLY A 152 -0.66 -3.64 12.13
N TRP A 153 -1.70 -2.93 11.70
CA TRP A 153 -2.85 -2.65 12.55
C TRP A 153 -3.77 -3.86 12.65
N LYS A 154 -4.32 -4.09 13.83
CA LYS A 154 -5.32 -5.14 14.06
C LYS A 154 -6.51 -4.97 13.10
N GLY A 155 -7.06 -6.06 12.56
CA GLY A 155 -8.18 -6.02 11.61
C GLY A 155 -9.47 -5.39 12.14
N SER A 156 -9.65 -5.29 13.46
CA SER A 156 -10.76 -4.55 14.08
C SER A 156 -10.51 -3.03 14.19
N ALA A 157 -9.29 -2.55 13.91
CA ALA A 157 -8.95 -1.14 14.03
C ALA A 157 -9.65 -0.33 12.92
N TYR A 158 -10.36 0.71 13.32
CA TYR A 158 -10.95 1.68 12.40
C TYR A 158 -9.86 2.46 11.67
N ASP A 159 -10.06 2.65 10.37
CA ASP A 159 -9.26 3.49 9.47
C ASP A 159 -8.95 4.88 10.04
N THR A 160 -9.95 5.52 10.67
CA THR A 160 -9.79 6.81 11.34
C THR A 160 -8.74 6.78 12.45
N LYS A 161 -8.67 5.70 13.23
CA LYS A 161 -7.69 5.54 14.29
C LYS A 161 -6.27 5.44 13.73
N ILE A 162 -6.12 4.75 12.60
CA ILE A 162 -4.83 4.59 11.90
C ILE A 162 -4.36 5.96 11.40
N LEU A 163 -5.24 6.72 10.75
CA LEU A 163 -4.93 8.06 10.26
C LEU A 163 -4.54 9.01 11.41
N MET A 164 -5.33 9.05 12.49
CA MET A 164 -5.05 9.93 13.63
C MET A 164 -3.71 9.61 14.30
N GLU A 165 -3.35 8.33 14.41
CA GLU A 165 -2.04 7.94 14.93
C GLU A 165 -0.90 8.33 13.97
N ALA A 166 -1.10 8.16 12.66
CA ALA A 166 -0.14 8.57 11.63
C ALA A 166 0.15 10.08 11.67
N LEU A 167 -0.90 10.90 11.86
CA LEU A 167 -0.78 12.35 12.00
C LEU A 167 -0.09 12.77 13.30
N ARG A 168 -0.33 12.05 14.40
CA ARG A 168 0.20 12.39 15.72
C ARG A 168 1.67 12.03 15.90
N LYS A 169 2.11 10.90 15.36
CA LYS A 169 3.47 10.39 15.56
C LYS A 169 4.43 10.91 14.49
N SER A 170 5.25 11.90 14.85
CA SER A 170 6.29 12.45 13.98
C SER A 170 7.25 11.40 13.42
N ALA A 171 7.56 10.35 14.19
CA ALA A 171 8.42 9.24 13.77
C ALA A 171 7.85 8.41 12.60
N LEU A 172 6.57 8.55 12.28
CA LEU A 172 5.97 7.91 11.11
C LEU A 172 6.19 8.71 9.82
N HIS A 173 6.71 9.95 9.91
CA HIS A 173 7.00 10.81 8.76
C HIS A 173 5.81 10.97 7.81
N PHE A 174 4.60 11.13 8.37
CA PHE A 174 3.41 11.37 7.57
C PHE A 174 3.57 12.63 6.70
N PRO A 175 3.32 12.54 5.37
CA PRO A 175 3.45 13.68 4.46
C PRO A 175 2.25 14.63 4.63
N HIS A 176 2.38 15.59 5.53
CA HIS A 176 1.31 16.54 5.85
C HIS A 176 0.99 17.43 4.65
N PRO A 177 -0.31 17.65 4.33
CA PRO A 177 -0.69 18.53 3.25
C PRO A 177 -0.31 19.98 3.59
N PRO A 178 0.43 20.70 2.72
CA PRO A 178 0.66 22.12 2.85
C PRO A 178 -0.65 22.93 2.75
N GLN A 179 -0.60 24.21 3.14
CA GLN A 179 -1.75 25.09 3.02
C GLN A 179 -2.27 25.13 1.57
N GLY A 180 -3.58 24.92 1.41
CA GLY A 180 -4.24 24.88 0.10
C GLY A 180 -4.22 23.50 -0.58
N LYS A 181 -3.38 22.57 -0.13
CA LYS A 181 -3.33 21.18 -0.64
C LYS A 181 -4.19 20.24 0.20
N TYR A 182 -4.60 19.12 -0.39
CA TYR A 182 -5.41 18.13 0.32
C TYR A 182 -5.29 16.70 -0.24
N TYR A 183 -5.58 15.72 0.60
CA TYR A 183 -5.82 14.33 0.21
C TYR A 183 -7.31 14.05 0.02
N LEU A 184 -7.64 13.18 -0.94
CA LEU A 184 -8.98 12.60 -1.05
C LEU A 184 -9.12 11.40 -0.12
N VAL A 185 -10.19 11.38 0.68
CA VAL A 185 -10.46 10.29 1.64
C VAL A 185 -11.85 9.71 1.42
N ASP A 186 -12.02 8.41 1.70
CA ASP A 186 -13.31 7.75 1.55
C ASP A 186 -14.28 8.15 2.68
N SER A 187 -15.52 7.67 2.60
CA SER A 187 -16.57 7.99 3.57
C SER A 187 -16.28 7.59 5.02
N SER A 188 -15.36 6.64 5.25
CA SER A 188 -14.99 6.17 6.58
C SER A 188 -14.11 7.16 7.35
N TYR A 189 -13.48 8.10 6.65
CA TYR A 189 -12.64 9.14 7.26
C TYR A 189 -13.43 10.40 7.62
N PRO A 190 -12.94 11.23 8.55
CA PRO A 190 -13.50 12.55 8.81
C PRO A 190 -13.02 13.57 7.77
N THR A 191 -13.84 14.61 7.53
CA THR A 191 -13.42 15.80 6.77
C THR A 191 -12.82 16.82 7.73
N PHE A 192 -11.59 17.28 7.45
CA PHE A 192 -10.97 18.41 8.13
C PHE A 192 -9.89 19.01 7.22
N MET A 193 -9.23 20.09 7.65
CA MET A 193 -8.24 20.79 6.83
C MET A 193 -7.18 19.83 6.28
N GLY A 194 -7.02 19.80 4.96
CA GLY A 194 -6.10 18.89 4.26
C GLY A 194 -6.68 17.52 3.88
N PHE A 195 -7.92 17.19 4.27
CA PHE A 195 -8.55 15.88 4.01
C PHE A 195 -9.98 16.08 3.51
N LEU A 196 -10.18 15.80 2.22
CA LEU A 196 -11.43 16.04 1.52
C LEU A 196 -12.19 14.73 1.27
N ARG A 197 -13.30 14.58 1.99
CA ARG A 197 -14.19 13.42 1.88
C ARG A 197 -15.22 13.60 0.77
N LEU A 198 -15.67 12.47 0.21
CA LEU A 198 -16.85 12.41 -0.63
C LEU A 198 -18.13 12.87 0.11
N TYR A 199 -19.13 13.32 -0.65
CA TYR A 199 -20.44 13.64 -0.09
C TYR A 199 -21.21 12.35 0.21
N ASN A 200 -21.55 12.16 1.48
CA ASN A 200 -22.36 11.03 1.93
C ASN A 200 -23.80 11.17 1.42
N LYS A 201 -24.48 10.03 1.24
CA LYS A 201 -25.90 9.93 0.80
C LYS A 201 -26.18 10.38 -0.64
N THR A 202 -25.14 10.66 -1.43
CA THR A 202 -25.24 10.88 -2.88
C THR A 202 -24.51 9.75 -3.60
N ARG A 203 -24.91 9.43 -4.84
CA ARG A 203 -24.26 8.39 -5.66
C ARG A 203 -22.75 8.66 -5.77
N TYR A 204 -21.92 7.62 -5.58
CA TYR A 204 -20.46 7.74 -5.66
C TYR A 204 -19.75 6.50 -6.21
N HIS A 205 -20.36 5.30 -6.16
CA HIS A 205 -19.74 4.12 -6.74
C HIS A 205 -19.67 4.21 -8.28
N LEU A 206 -18.46 4.13 -8.85
CA LEU A 206 -18.23 4.24 -10.30
C LEU A 206 -19.15 3.37 -11.17
N PRO A 207 -19.48 2.10 -10.82
CA PRO A 207 -20.42 1.30 -11.61
C PRO A 207 -21.82 1.91 -11.71
N GLN A 208 -22.28 2.62 -10.68
CA GLN A 208 -23.61 3.26 -10.65
C GLN A 208 -23.72 4.40 -11.67
N PHE A 209 -22.61 5.00 -12.07
CA PHE A 209 -22.57 6.03 -13.12
C PHE A 209 -22.48 5.45 -14.54
N ARG A 210 -22.02 4.20 -14.69
CA ARG A 210 -21.96 3.50 -15.98
C ARG A 210 -23.33 2.94 -16.39
N ILE A 211 -24.05 2.38 -15.42
CA ILE A 211 -25.33 1.69 -15.65
C ILE A 211 -26.52 2.63 -15.39
N GLY A 212 -26.35 3.60 -14.48
CA GLY A 212 -27.42 4.48 -14.03
C GLY A 212 -27.66 5.70 -14.93
N PRO A 213 -28.62 6.55 -14.54
CA PRO A 213 -28.93 7.78 -15.27
C PRO A 213 -27.71 8.72 -15.32
N ARG A 214 -27.68 9.59 -16.34
CA ARG A 214 -26.68 10.66 -16.46
C ARG A 214 -26.63 11.50 -15.17
N ILE A 215 -25.46 12.02 -14.86
CA ILE A 215 -25.24 12.90 -13.73
C ILE A 215 -26.09 14.15 -13.91
N LYS A 216 -26.81 14.56 -12.86
CA LYS A 216 -27.71 15.73 -12.89
C LYS A 216 -27.28 16.85 -11.96
N GLU A 217 -26.51 16.54 -10.93
CA GLU A 217 -26.19 17.46 -9.84
C GLU A 217 -24.68 17.66 -9.68
N ARG A 218 -24.25 18.87 -9.32
CA ARG A 218 -22.84 19.19 -9.08
C ARG A 218 -22.19 18.32 -7.99
N VAL A 219 -22.99 17.87 -7.01
CA VAL A 219 -22.55 16.96 -5.95
C VAL A 219 -22.24 15.57 -6.50
N GLU A 220 -23.05 15.08 -7.43
CA GLU A 220 -22.78 13.82 -8.13
C GLU A 220 -21.57 13.93 -9.05
N ASP A 221 -21.37 15.06 -9.73
CA ASP A 221 -20.16 15.32 -10.54
C ASP A 221 -18.91 15.24 -9.66
N PHE A 222 -18.91 15.95 -8.52
CA PHE A 222 -17.82 15.89 -7.56
C PHE A 222 -17.55 14.46 -7.09
N ASN A 223 -18.59 13.73 -6.66
CA ASN A 223 -18.45 12.36 -6.18
C ASN A 223 -17.93 11.40 -7.26
N TYR A 224 -18.35 11.59 -8.52
CA TYR A 224 -17.86 10.81 -9.65
C TYR A 224 -16.35 11.01 -9.87
N TYR A 225 -15.89 12.27 -9.92
CA TYR A 225 -14.47 12.57 -10.12
C TYR A 225 -13.62 12.19 -8.90
N HIS A 226 -14.13 12.44 -7.69
CA HIS A 226 -13.52 12.01 -6.43
C HIS A 226 -13.33 10.50 -6.41
N SER A 227 -14.38 9.73 -6.65
CA SER A 227 -14.32 8.26 -6.67
C SER A 227 -13.46 7.73 -7.82
N SER A 228 -13.44 8.43 -8.96
CA SER A 228 -12.53 8.11 -10.06
C SER A 228 -11.07 8.28 -9.64
N PHE A 229 -10.74 9.35 -8.93
CA PHE A 229 -9.39 9.58 -8.44
C PHE A 229 -9.03 8.56 -7.36
N GLN A 230 -9.93 8.30 -6.40
CA GLN A 230 -9.73 7.29 -5.36
C GLN A 230 -9.57 5.87 -5.93
N SER A 231 -10.18 5.56 -7.07
CA SER A 231 -9.97 4.27 -7.72
C SER A 231 -8.49 4.00 -8.08
N THR A 232 -7.64 5.04 -8.14
CA THR A 232 -6.19 4.91 -8.34
C THR A 232 -5.53 4.13 -7.20
N ILE A 233 -5.83 4.44 -5.94
CA ILE A 233 -5.26 3.70 -4.80
C ILE A 233 -5.87 2.30 -4.67
N GLU A 234 -7.17 2.14 -4.94
CA GLU A 234 -7.82 0.84 -4.95
C GLU A 234 -7.19 -0.09 -6.01
N ARG A 235 -6.93 0.44 -7.21
CA ARG A 235 -6.21 -0.28 -8.27
C ARG A 235 -4.78 -0.58 -7.86
N ALA A 236 -4.08 0.33 -7.18
CA ALA A 236 -2.69 0.12 -6.77
C ALA A 236 -2.60 -1.07 -5.81
N PHE A 237 -3.47 -1.12 -4.80
CA PHE A 237 -3.61 -2.28 -3.93
C PHE A 237 -4.02 -3.54 -4.70
N GLY A 238 -4.95 -3.42 -5.65
CA GLY A 238 -5.37 -4.53 -6.52
C GLY A 238 -4.20 -5.15 -7.28
N LEU A 239 -3.36 -4.33 -7.92
CA LEU A 239 -2.16 -4.77 -8.62
C LEU A 239 -1.17 -5.45 -7.67
N CYS A 240 -0.96 -4.89 -6.47
CA CYS A 240 -0.12 -5.53 -5.46
C CYS A 240 -0.63 -6.91 -5.06
N LYS A 241 -1.93 -7.06 -4.79
CA LYS A 241 -2.53 -8.35 -4.40
C LYS A 241 -2.54 -9.37 -5.54
N VAL A 242 -2.62 -8.92 -6.79
CA VAL A 242 -2.51 -9.80 -7.97
C VAL A 242 -1.08 -10.28 -8.16
N ARG A 243 -0.09 -9.38 -8.03
CA ARG A 243 1.33 -9.67 -8.23
C ARG A 243 1.93 -10.48 -7.07
N TRP A 244 1.59 -10.12 -5.84
CA TRP A 244 2.12 -10.70 -4.61
C TRP A 244 1.04 -11.52 -3.92
N LYS A 245 0.94 -12.79 -4.31
CA LYS A 245 -0.10 -13.71 -3.83
C LYS A 245 -0.09 -13.92 -2.31
N ILE A 246 1.07 -13.73 -1.68
CA ILE A 246 1.21 -13.78 -0.22
C ILE A 246 0.28 -12.80 0.52
N LEU A 247 -0.08 -11.67 -0.11
CA LEU A 247 -0.99 -10.68 0.49
C LEU A 247 -2.46 -11.17 0.52
N GLY A 248 -2.79 -12.15 -0.32
CA GLY A 248 -4.10 -12.79 -0.36
C GLY A 248 -4.16 -14.14 0.35
N ASN A 249 -3.03 -14.81 0.54
CA ASN A 249 -2.89 -16.08 1.25
C ASN A 249 -1.59 -16.06 2.07
N MET A 250 -1.70 -15.54 3.29
CA MET A 250 -0.53 -15.31 4.15
C MET A 250 0.03 -16.63 4.67
N SER A 251 1.34 -16.83 4.53
CA SER A 251 2.02 -17.96 5.16
C SER A 251 2.10 -17.75 6.68
N PRO A 252 2.14 -18.82 7.49
CA PRO A 252 2.12 -18.74 8.96
C PRO A 252 3.46 -18.30 9.55
N PHE A 253 3.95 -17.12 9.14
CA PHE A 253 5.12 -16.48 9.72
C PHE A 253 4.81 -15.94 11.11
N ALA A 254 5.86 -15.64 11.88
CA ALA A 254 5.71 -14.86 13.10
C ALA A 254 5.00 -13.53 12.78
N LEU A 255 4.14 -13.06 13.68
CA LEU A 255 3.35 -11.84 13.46
C LEU A 255 4.23 -10.61 13.13
N LYS A 256 5.41 -10.50 13.72
CA LYS A 256 6.38 -9.43 13.42
C LYS A 256 6.85 -9.45 11.96
N THR A 257 6.97 -10.63 11.35
CA THR A 257 7.38 -10.79 9.95
C THR A 257 6.24 -10.47 8.98
N GLN A 258 4.98 -10.61 9.42
CA GLN A 258 3.78 -10.32 8.63
C GLN A 258 3.39 -8.82 8.64
N ASN A 259 3.97 -8.03 9.54
CA ASN A 259 3.67 -6.60 9.76
C ASN A 259 4.70 -5.71 9.10
#